data_AF-A0A2N7WHI6-F1
#
_entry.id   AF-A0A2N7WHI6-F1
#
_cell.length_a   1.000
_cell.length_b   1.000
_cell.length_c   1.000
_cell.angle_alpha   90.00
_cell.angle_beta   90.00
_cell.angle_gamma   90.00
#
_symmetry.space_group_name_H-M   'P 1'
#
loop_
_entity.id
_entity.type
_entity.pdbx_description
1 polymer ?
#
loop_
_entity_poly.entity_id
_entity_poly.type
_entity_poly.pdbx_seq_one_letter_code
_entity_poly.pdbx_strand_id
1 'polypeptide(L)' 'MATAAEGLVGGLTIEVARARARIDAAVSAGVDATKARRVLVRLELELADAKKRAIEEFHRLPANPYA' A
#
# COMPACT_ATOMS: atom_id res chain seq x y z
N MET A 1 -7.65 12.80 13.33
CA MET A 1 -8.34 12.62 12.05
C MET A 1 -7.43 11.77 11.19
N ALA A 2 -7.86 10.58 10.76
CA ALA A 2 -7.05 9.82 9.81
C ALA A 2 -6.99 10.62 8.51
N THR A 3 -5.80 10.92 8.01
CA THR A 3 -5.66 11.68 6.76
C THR A 3 -6.08 10.81 5.58
N ALA A 4 -6.46 11.43 4.45
CA ALA A 4 -6.84 10.68 3.25
C ALA A 4 -5.69 9.76 2.77
N ALA A 5 -4.44 10.18 2.99
CA ALA A 5 -3.27 9.37 2.71
C ALA A 5 -3.10 8.16 3.64
N GLU A 6 -3.41 8.28 4.94
CA GLU A 6 -3.38 7.14 5.88
C GLU A 6 -4.42 6.06 5.52
N GLY A 7 -5.62 6.48 5.11
CA GLY A 7 -6.65 5.56 4.62
C GLY A 7 -6.21 4.79 3.37
N LEU A 8 -5.50 5.47 2.46
CA LEU A 8 -4.96 4.87 1.24
C LEU A 8 -3.80 3.89 1.54
N VAL A 9 -2.93 4.21 2.50
CA VAL A 9 -1.90 3.28 3.00
C VAL A 9 -2.53 2.01 3.58
N GLY A 10 -3.58 2.14 4.38
CA GLY A 10 -4.31 1.01 4.96
C GLY A 10 -4.93 0.10 3.88
N GLY A 11 -5.62 0.70 2.91
CA GLY A 11 -6.22 -0.02 1.79
C GLY A 11 -5.19 -0.78 0.93
N LEU A 12 -4.10 -0.12 0.55
CA LEU A 12 -3.02 -0.74 -0.23
C LEU A 12 -2.33 -1.86 0.54
N THR A 13 -2.19 -1.74 1.86
CA THR A 13 -1.61 -2.81 2.70
C THR A 13 -2.46 -4.09 2.65
N ILE A 14 -3.79 -3.95 2.71
CA ILE A 14 -4.71 -5.09 2.59
C ILE A 14 -4.61 -5.72 1.18
N GLU A 15 -4.55 -4.91 0.14
CA GLU A 15 -4.43 -5.40 -1.24
C GLU A 15 -3.09 -6.11 -1.49
N VAL A 16 -1.97 -5.62 -0.93
CA VAL A 16 -0.67 -6.31 -0.96
C VAL A 16 -0.77 -7.67 -0.26
N ALA A 17 -1.41 -7.75 0.92
CA ALA A 17 -1.59 -9.01 1.63
C ALA A 17 -2.43 -10.01 0.84
N ARG A 18 -3.53 -9.54 0.22
CA ARG A 18 -4.37 -10.37 -0.66
C ARG A 18 -3.62 -10.86 -1.89
N ALA A 19 -2.81 -10.00 -2.51
CA ALA A 19 -2.02 -10.36 -3.68
C ALA A 19 -0.98 -11.42 -3.34
N ARG A 20 -0.31 -11.32 -2.17
CA ARG A 20 0.61 -12.35 -1.66
C ARG A 20 -0.09 -13.68 -1.45
N ALA A 21 -1.22 -13.69 -0.74
CA ALA A 21 -2.00 -14.93 -0.52
C ALA A 21 -2.42 -15.62 -1.83
N ARG A 22 -2.79 -14.83 -2.86
CA ARG A 22 -3.11 -15.37 -4.19
C ARG A 22 -1.89 -15.96 -4.90
N ILE A 23 -0.72 -15.33 -4.78
CA ILE A 23 0.53 -15.87 -5.33
C ILE A 23 0.90 -17.17 -4.64
N ASP A 24 0.80 -17.22 -3.31
CA ASP A 24 1.11 -18.43 -2.54
C ASP A 24 0.19 -19.58 -2.95
N ALA A 25 -1.12 -19.33 -3.04
CA ALA A 25 -2.09 -20.31 -3.52
C ALA A 25 -1.80 -20.79 -4.95
N ALA A 26 -1.45 -19.87 -5.87
CA ALA A 26 -1.10 -20.22 -7.25
C ALA A 26 0.17 -21.08 -7.31
N VAL A 27 1.20 -20.74 -6.52
CA VAL A 27 2.44 -21.52 -6.42
C VAL A 27 2.18 -22.90 -5.85
N SER A 28 1.39 -23.02 -4.78
CA SER A 28 0.99 -24.32 -4.21
C SER A 28 0.19 -25.18 -5.19
N ALA A 29 -0.59 -24.56 -6.08
CA ALA A 29 -1.34 -25.24 -7.12
C ALA A 29 -0.52 -25.53 -8.40
N GLY A 30 0.76 -25.13 -8.47
CA GLY A 30 1.58 -25.28 -9.67
C GLY A 30 1.16 -24.37 -10.84
N VAL A 31 0.39 -23.32 -10.57
CA VAL A 31 -0.12 -22.36 -11.56
C VAL A 31 0.88 -21.22 -11.75
N ASP A 32 1.03 -20.74 -12.99
CA ASP A 32 1.87 -19.58 -13.28
C ASP A 32 1.36 -18.33 -12.55
N ALA A 33 2.16 -17.85 -11.60
CA ALA A 33 1.89 -16.66 -10.79
C ALA A 33 2.58 -15.39 -11.33
N THR A 34 3.23 -15.43 -12.49
CA THR A 34 4.04 -14.31 -13.03
C THR A 34 3.24 -13.01 -13.15
N LYS A 35 2.00 -13.09 -13.65
CA LYS A 35 1.12 -11.91 -13.75
C LYS A 35 0.76 -11.37 -12.36
N ALA A 36 0.47 -12.23 -11.40
CA ALA A 36 0.15 -11.84 -10.03
C ALA A 36 1.36 -11.19 -9.32
N ARG A 37 2.57 -11.69 -9.55
CA ARG A 37 3.81 -11.08 -9.05
C ARG A 37 4.03 -9.66 -9.60
N ARG A 38 3.74 -9.42 -10.88
CA ARG A 38 3.81 -8.06 -11.45
C ARG A 38 2.82 -7.10 -10.79
N VAL A 39 1.61 -7.58 -10.49
CA VAL A 39 0.60 -6.80 -9.76
C VAL A 39 1.07 -6.50 -8.34
N LEU A 40 1.65 -7.48 -7.64
CA LEU A 40 2.21 -7.28 -6.30
C LEU A 40 3.29 -6.18 -6.29
N VAL A 41 4.24 -6.22 -7.23
CA VAL A 41 5.30 -5.21 -7.33
C VAL A 41 4.71 -3.81 -7.54
N ARG A 42 3.70 -3.67 -8.41
CA ARG A 42 3.01 -2.38 -8.59
C ARG A 42 2.36 -1.89 -7.30
N LEU A 43 1.64 -2.76 -6.59
CA LEU A 43 0.99 -2.42 -5.32
C LEU A 43 2.01 -2.03 -4.24
N GLU A 44 3.18 -2.68 -4.20
CA GLU A 44 4.26 -2.33 -3.28
C GLU A 44 4.86 -0.95 -3.58
N LEU A 45 5.01 -0.58 -4.85
CA LEU A 45 5.43 0.77 -5.26
C LEU A 45 4.39 1.83 -4.91
N GLU A 46 3.11 1.58 -5.21
CA GLU A 46 2.01 2.48 -4.86
C GLU A 46 1.90 2.66 -3.33
N LEU A 47 2.15 1.60 -2.55
CA LEU A 47 2.16 1.67 -1.09
C LEU A 47 3.34 2.51 -0.58
N ALA A 48 4.51 2.42 -1.20
CA ALA A 48 5.66 3.23 -0.83
C ALA A 48 5.39 4.73 -1.10
N ASP A 49 4.81 5.05 -2.26
CA ASP A 49 4.42 6.42 -2.61
C ASP A 49 3.34 6.95 -1.67
N ALA A 50 2.34 6.13 -1.34
CA ALA A 50 1.29 6.48 -0.39
C ALA A 50 1.84 6.80 1.00
N LYS A 51 2.78 5.98 1.49
CA LYS A 51 3.47 6.20 2.77
C LYS A 51 4.25 7.51 2.76
N LYS A 52 4.97 7.80 1.66
CA LYS A 52 5.70 9.05 1.50
C LYS A 52 4.75 10.26 1.55
N ARG A 53 3.62 10.20 0.85
CA ARG A 53 2.59 11.25 0.87
C ARG A 53 1.97 11.44 2.24
N ALA A 54 1.69 10.35 2.96
CA ALA A 54 1.16 10.44 4.32
C ALA A 54 2.14 11.16 5.27
N ILE A 55 3.43 10.88 5.15
CA ILE A 55 4.49 11.56 5.90
C ILE A 55 4.57 13.05 5.52
N GLU A 56 4.54 13.36 4.22
CA GLU A 56 4.53 14.76 3.75
C GLU A 56 3.29 15.54 4.23
N GLU A 57 2.12 14.92 4.25
CA GLU A 57 0.87 15.50 4.75
C GLU A 57 0.95 15.75 6.26
N PHE A 58 1.48 14.79 7.02
CA PHE A 58 1.71 14.94 8.45
C PHE A 58 2.66 16.11 8.76
N HIS A 59 3.76 16.25 8.00
CA HIS A 59 4.70 17.37 8.17
C HIS A 59 4.21 18.71 7.62
N ARG A 60 3.18 18.72 6.76
CA ARG A 60 2.54 19.97 6.27
C ARG A 60 1.56 20.57 7.26
N LEU A 61 1.07 19.80 8.23
CA LEU A 61 0.20 20.35 9.26
C LEU A 61 0.99 21.39 10.06
N PRO A 62 0.52 22.65 10.15
CA PRO A 62 1.22 23.65 10.94
C PRO A 62 1.32 23.16 12.38
N ALA A 63 2.53 23.18 12.94
CA ALA A 63 2.79 22.76 14.31
C ALA A 63 2.05 23.61 15.36
N ASN A 64 1.37 24.69 14.94
CA ASN A 64 0.54 25.52 15.79
C ASN A 64 -0.78 25.87 15.09
N PRO A 65 -1.92 25.26 15.46
CA PRO A 65 -3.24 25.66 14.95
C PRO A 65 -3.75 26.99 15.53
N TYR A 66 -2.95 27.68 16.37
CA TYR A 66 -3.32 28.91 17.08
C TYR A 66 -2.28 30.05 16.96
N ALA A 67 -1.42 30.07 15.93
CA ALA A 67 -0.50 31.19 15.68
C ALA A 67 -1.17 32.30 14.85
#